data_AF-A0A2S5ZZN5-F1
#
_entry.id   AF-A0A2S5ZZN5-F1
#
_cell.length_a   1.000
_cell.length_b   1.000
_cell.length_c   1.000
_cell.angle_alpha   90.00
_cell.angle_beta   90.00
_cell.angle_gamma   90.00
#
_symmetry.space_group_name_H-M   'P 1'
#
loop_
_entity.id
_entity.type
_entity.pdbx_description
1 polymer ?
#
loop_
_entity_poly.entity_id
_entity_poly.type
_entity_poly.pdbx_seq_one_letter_code
_entity_poly.pdbx_strand_id
1 'polypeptide(L)'
;MRSVPITRRTLFGYAGAAATAAGLAALAPAVLAPTASADNVLGTLLDYAGGVPDAAAIRAAGHAGAIRYVSDRRPGAEWMVGKPLRASEVDALHAAGLTVVSCYQFGKGATADWKGGLEAGKRHADRGLQLHREAGGPDGVPIYASIDDNPTPVDFATLIAPYLEGWKSVLGNENVGVYANAPTIELAKVAGLGSWYWQHNWGTPKGFVHPAANLHQVEIDDRTVDGVGVDVNNILTAQYGQW
;
A
#
# COMPACT_ATOMS: atom_id res chain seq x y z
N MET A 1 56.36 -36.85 7.84
CA MET A 1 55.95 -37.52 9.10
C MET A 1 56.66 -36.78 10.22
N ARG A 2 56.07 -36.14 11.23
CA ARG A 2 54.73 -36.12 11.80
C ARG A 2 54.52 -34.74 12.46
N SER A 3 53.24 -34.42 12.61
CA SER A 3 52.58 -33.24 13.15
C SER A 3 52.68 -33.07 14.68
N VAL A 4 52.35 -31.82 15.08
CA VAL A 4 52.20 -31.15 16.40
C VAL A 4 51.59 -32.00 17.55
N PRO A 5 51.75 -31.63 18.84
CA PRO A 5 50.81 -30.66 19.45
C PRO A 5 51.38 -29.70 20.53
N ILE A 6 50.81 -28.49 20.57
CA ILE A 6 50.74 -27.62 21.76
C ILE A 6 49.53 -28.06 22.59
N THR A 7 49.69 -28.15 23.92
CA THR A 7 48.57 -28.21 24.87
C THR A 7 48.87 -27.50 26.20
N ARG A 8 47.77 -27.13 26.87
CA ARG A 8 47.57 -26.13 27.94
C ARG A 8 47.89 -26.62 29.37
N ARG A 9 48.14 -25.66 30.30
CA ARG A 9 48.25 -25.69 31.79
C ARG A 9 49.68 -25.82 32.32
N THR A 10 50.23 -24.84 33.06
CA THR A 10 49.96 -24.57 34.50
C THR A 10 50.49 -23.15 34.84
N LEU A 11 49.66 -22.17 35.21
CA LEU A 11 49.26 -21.73 36.57
C LEU A 11 50.40 -21.24 37.50
N PHE A 12 50.49 -19.92 37.77
CA PHE A 12 50.13 -19.30 39.08
C PHE A 12 50.65 -17.85 39.27
N GLY A 13 49.77 -17.01 39.86
CA GLY A 13 50.10 -15.84 40.71
C GLY A 13 49.77 -14.47 40.08
N TYR A 14 49.07 -13.51 40.71
CA TYR A 14 48.43 -13.38 42.03
C TYR A 14 47.46 -12.17 41.99
N ALA A 15 46.39 -12.25 42.80
CA ALA A 15 45.63 -11.18 43.49
C ALA A 15 45.02 -10.00 42.67
N GLY A 16 43.78 -9.53 42.88
CA GLY A 16 42.75 -9.83 43.88
C GLY A 16 41.64 -8.78 43.79
N ALA A 17 40.41 -9.25 43.58
CA ALA A 17 39.10 -8.77 44.03
C ALA A 17 38.67 -7.28 43.94
N ALA A 18 37.61 -7.00 43.16
CA ALA A 18 36.28 -6.57 43.68
C ALA A 18 35.24 -6.63 42.54
N ALA A 19 34.15 -7.38 42.77
CA ALA A 19 33.02 -7.54 41.86
C ALA A 19 31.80 -6.79 42.40
N THR A 20 31.02 -6.14 41.53
CA THR A 20 29.55 -6.09 41.65
C THR A 20 28.87 -5.85 40.29
N ALA A 21 28.03 -6.82 39.93
CA ALA A 21 26.71 -6.72 39.30
C ALA A 21 26.53 -6.09 37.89
N ALA A 22 26.43 -6.99 36.92
CA ALA A 22 25.32 -7.15 35.96
C ALA A 22 24.38 -5.97 35.67
N GLY A 23 24.33 -5.59 34.40
CA GLY A 23 23.20 -4.91 33.76
C GLY A 23 23.11 -5.32 32.30
N LEU A 24 22.40 -6.42 32.03
CA LEU A 24 21.96 -6.78 30.68
C LEU A 24 21.03 -5.66 30.18
N ALA A 25 21.47 -4.92 29.15
CA ALA A 25 20.57 -4.04 28.42
C ALA A 25 19.50 -4.91 27.75
N ALA A 26 18.27 -4.80 28.26
CA ALA A 26 17.11 -5.50 27.77
C ALA A 26 16.89 -5.18 26.28
N LEU A 27 16.77 -6.23 25.46
CA LEU A 27 16.08 -6.16 24.19
C LEU A 27 14.63 -5.75 24.50
N ALA A 28 14.28 -4.51 24.21
CA ALA A 28 12.89 -4.11 24.19
C ALA A 28 12.18 -5.00 23.15
N PRO A 29 11.03 -5.62 23.47
CA PRO A 29 10.23 -6.25 22.44
C PRO A 29 9.82 -5.13 21.47
N ALA A 30 10.17 -5.28 20.20
CA ALA A 30 9.49 -4.53 19.15
C ALA A 30 8.00 -4.78 19.37
N VAL A 31 7.26 -3.71 19.67
CA VAL A 31 5.80 -3.78 19.73
C VAL A 31 5.37 -4.15 18.32
N LEU A 32 5.11 -5.45 18.10
CA LEU A 32 4.51 -5.91 16.87
C LEU A 32 3.17 -5.20 16.79
N ALA A 33 3.05 -4.27 15.84
CA ALA A 33 1.76 -3.71 15.48
C ALA A 33 0.79 -4.89 15.24
N PRO A 34 -0.47 -4.80 15.69
CA PRO A 34 -1.43 -5.86 15.48
C PRO A 34 -1.47 -6.21 13.99
N THR A 35 -1.25 -7.48 13.68
CA THR A 35 -1.36 -8.01 12.31
C THR A 35 -2.79 -7.80 11.82
N ALA A 36 -2.96 -7.27 10.61
CA ALA A 36 -4.27 -7.08 10.01
C ALA A 36 -5.06 -8.40 10.03
N SER A 37 -6.28 -8.36 10.57
CA SER A 37 -7.24 -9.46 10.54
C SER A 37 -8.57 -8.91 10.04
N ALA A 38 -9.36 -9.74 9.35
CA ALA A 38 -10.73 -9.42 8.97
C ALA A 38 -11.61 -9.02 10.17
N ASP A 39 -11.23 -9.42 11.39
CA ASP A 39 -11.97 -9.15 12.63
C ASP A 39 -11.76 -7.73 13.20
N ASN A 40 -10.84 -6.93 12.64
CA ASN A 40 -10.47 -5.61 13.15
C ASN A 40 -10.60 -4.51 12.09
N VAL A 41 -11.78 -4.39 11.49
CA VAL A 41 -12.10 -3.33 10.52
C VAL A 41 -12.37 -2.01 11.26
N LEU A 42 -11.59 -0.98 10.94
CA LEU A 42 -11.65 0.34 11.60
C LEU A 42 -12.65 1.30 10.95
N GLY A 43 -13.22 0.91 9.82
CA GLY A 43 -14.12 1.71 8.99
C GLY A 43 -14.05 1.25 7.54
N THR A 44 -14.80 1.93 6.67
CA THR A 44 -14.78 1.64 5.24
C THR A 44 -14.51 2.89 4.41
N LEU A 45 -13.83 2.69 3.29
CA LEU A 45 -13.60 3.70 2.25
C LEU A 45 -14.30 3.25 0.97
N LEU A 46 -14.77 4.21 0.19
CA LEU A 46 -15.27 3.95 -1.16
C LEU A 46 -14.19 4.21 -2.21
N ASP A 47 -14.16 3.43 -3.28
CA ASP A 47 -13.48 3.82 -4.50
C ASP A 47 -14.44 3.78 -5.69
N TYR A 48 -14.27 4.72 -6.63
CA TYR A 48 -15.22 4.94 -7.72
C TYR A 48 -14.61 5.66 -8.90
N ALA A 49 -15.04 5.26 -10.11
CA ALA A 49 -14.56 5.84 -11.36
C ALA A 49 -15.68 6.45 -12.22
N GLY A 50 -16.90 5.91 -12.18
CA GLY A 50 -17.99 6.31 -13.09
C GLY A 50 -18.60 7.68 -12.85
N GLY A 51 -18.36 8.27 -11.67
CA GLY A 51 -18.89 9.57 -11.27
C GLY A 51 -18.20 10.10 -10.03
N VAL A 52 -18.73 11.19 -9.46
CA VAL A 52 -18.27 11.80 -8.22
C VAL A 52 -19.49 11.92 -7.30
N PRO A 53 -19.72 10.98 -6.38
CA PRO A 53 -20.82 11.05 -5.41
C PRO A 53 -20.68 12.28 -4.50
N ASP A 54 -21.79 12.85 -4.07
CA ASP A 54 -21.77 13.92 -3.06
C ASP A 54 -21.11 13.44 -1.74
N ALA A 55 -20.25 14.28 -1.16
CA ALA A 55 -19.52 13.95 0.08
C ALA A 55 -20.48 13.69 1.26
N ALA A 56 -21.59 14.42 1.36
CA ALA A 56 -22.59 14.17 2.39
C ALA A 56 -23.29 12.82 2.18
N ALA A 57 -23.48 12.38 0.93
CA ALA A 57 -24.03 11.06 0.63
C ALA A 57 -23.06 9.94 1.05
N ILE A 58 -21.75 10.10 0.79
CA ILE A 58 -20.71 9.16 1.27
C ILE A 58 -20.72 9.06 2.79
N ARG A 59 -20.80 10.21 3.48
CA ARG A 59 -20.86 10.25 4.95
C ARG A 59 -22.15 9.61 5.48
N ALA A 60 -23.30 9.90 4.86
CA ALA A 60 -24.60 9.36 5.24
C ALA A 60 -24.68 7.84 5.02
N ALA A 61 -23.97 7.31 4.01
CA ALA A 61 -23.82 5.88 3.78
C ALA A 61 -22.89 5.19 4.81
N GLY A 62 -22.31 5.93 5.75
CA GLY A 62 -21.52 5.38 6.87
C GLY A 62 -20.05 5.12 6.55
N HIS A 63 -19.54 5.66 5.43
CA HIS A 63 -18.15 5.52 5.05
C HIS A 63 -17.27 6.60 5.73
N ALA A 64 -16.02 6.25 6.00
CA ALA A 64 -15.04 7.13 6.63
C ALA A 64 -14.29 8.02 5.63
N GLY A 65 -14.43 7.76 4.33
CA GLY A 65 -13.66 8.43 3.30
C GLY A 65 -13.74 7.75 1.94
N ALA A 66 -12.80 8.12 1.07
CA ALA A 66 -12.67 7.54 -0.25
C ALA A 66 -11.22 7.35 -0.68
N ILE A 67 -10.97 6.27 -1.43
CA ILE A 67 -9.73 6.05 -2.19
C ILE A 67 -9.99 6.59 -3.60
N ARG A 68 -9.16 7.53 -4.04
CA ARG A 68 -9.44 8.37 -5.20
C ARG A 68 -8.32 8.36 -6.22
N TYR A 69 -8.71 8.37 -7.50
CA TYR A 69 -7.80 8.20 -8.62
C TYR A 69 -7.06 9.50 -8.95
N VAL A 70 -5.75 9.51 -8.70
CA VAL A 70 -4.84 10.53 -9.21
C VAL A 70 -4.32 10.10 -10.59
N SER A 71 -5.24 9.74 -11.49
CA SER A 71 -4.94 9.20 -12.83
C SER A 71 -5.85 9.82 -13.88
N ASP A 72 -5.36 9.90 -15.12
CA ASP A 72 -6.19 10.30 -16.26
C ASP A 72 -7.16 9.19 -16.69
N ARG A 73 -8.13 9.57 -17.53
CA ARG A 73 -8.98 8.61 -18.23
C ARG A 73 -8.21 8.03 -19.41
N ARG A 74 -8.16 6.70 -19.51
CA ARG A 74 -7.59 6.03 -20.69
C ARG A 74 -8.53 6.17 -21.92
N PRO A 75 -8.00 6.02 -23.15
CA PRO A 75 -8.82 6.03 -24.35
C PRO A 75 -9.98 5.01 -24.28
N GLY A 76 -11.18 5.45 -24.68
CA GLY A 76 -12.39 4.61 -24.67
C GLY A 76 -13.02 4.44 -23.28
N ALA A 77 -12.53 5.16 -22.27
CA ALA A 77 -13.07 5.18 -20.92
C ALA A 77 -13.46 6.60 -20.48
N GLU A 78 -13.98 7.40 -21.41
CA GLU A 78 -14.40 8.79 -21.16
C GLU A 78 -15.49 8.90 -20.09
N TRP A 79 -16.26 7.82 -19.91
CA TRP A 79 -17.27 7.62 -18.87
C TRP A 79 -16.70 7.59 -17.45
N MET A 80 -15.38 7.44 -17.28
CA MET A 80 -14.73 7.48 -15.96
C MET A 80 -14.62 8.93 -15.44
N VAL A 81 -15.76 9.58 -15.24
CA VAL A 81 -15.85 10.99 -14.85
C VAL A 81 -15.16 11.27 -13.53
N GLY A 82 -15.11 10.28 -12.62
CA GLY A 82 -14.38 10.35 -11.36
C GLY A 82 -12.85 10.30 -11.48
N LYS A 83 -12.29 10.37 -12.70
CA LYS A 83 -10.84 10.47 -12.96
C LYS A 83 -10.48 11.76 -13.72
N PRO A 84 -9.48 12.54 -13.27
CA PRO A 84 -8.79 12.45 -11.97
C PRO A 84 -9.60 13.09 -10.84
N LEU A 85 -9.21 12.78 -9.59
CA LEU A 85 -9.54 13.55 -8.38
C LEU A 85 -9.24 15.04 -8.59
N ARG A 86 -10.10 15.92 -8.07
CA ARG A 86 -9.95 17.39 -8.17
C ARG A 86 -9.93 18.03 -6.79
N ALA A 87 -9.25 19.17 -6.66
CA ALA A 87 -9.18 19.93 -5.41
C ALA A 87 -10.56 20.26 -4.82
N SER A 88 -11.53 20.64 -5.66
CA SER A 88 -12.91 20.91 -5.19
C SER A 88 -13.61 19.69 -4.60
N GLU A 89 -13.29 18.49 -5.08
CA GLU A 89 -13.81 17.23 -4.53
C GLU A 89 -13.15 16.94 -3.17
N VAL A 90 -11.84 17.16 -3.05
CA VAL A 90 -11.10 17.02 -1.78
C VAL A 90 -11.65 17.98 -0.72
N ASP A 91 -11.87 19.25 -1.07
CA ASP A 91 -12.46 20.24 -0.17
C ASP A 91 -13.84 19.80 0.34
N ALA A 92 -14.68 19.26 -0.55
CA ALA A 92 -16.00 18.73 -0.19
C ALA A 92 -15.91 17.51 0.74
N LEU A 93 -15.00 16.57 0.47
CA LEU A 93 -14.77 15.40 1.31
C LEU A 93 -14.29 15.82 2.71
N HIS A 94 -13.29 16.69 2.80
CA HIS A 94 -12.79 17.18 4.09
C HIS A 94 -13.85 17.98 4.86
N ALA A 95 -14.64 18.83 4.18
CA ALA A 95 -15.73 19.56 4.82
C ALA A 95 -16.81 18.63 5.40
N ALA A 96 -17.02 17.45 4.81
CA ALA A 96 -17.90 16.40 5.32
C ALA A 96 -17.25 15.51 6.41
N GLY A 97 -16.00 15.80 6.81
CA GLY A 97 -15.24 15.00 7.79
C GLY A 97 -14.85 13.63 7.26
N LEU A 98 -14.63 13.51 5.94
CA LEU A 98 -14.20 12.30 5.26
C LEU A 98 -12.71 12.35 4.94
N THR A 99 -12.06 11.20 4.99
CA THR A 99 -10.64 11.04 4.62
C THR A 99 -10.47 10.80 3.13
N VAL A 100 -9.31 11.14 2.59
CA VAL A 100 -8.92 10.89 1.20
C VAL A 100 -7.65 10.03 1.17
N VAL A 101 -7.60 9.06 0.27
CA VAL A 101 -6.42 8.24 -0.01
C VAL A 101 -6.17 8.26 -1.52
N SER A 102 -4.92 8.38 -1.96
CA SER A 102 -4.59 8.36 -3.39
C SER A 102 -4.35 6.96 -3.94
N CYS A 103 -4.96 6.63 -5.07
CA CYS A 103 -4.58 5.48 -5.88
C CYS A 103 -4.30 5.89 -7.33
N TYR A 104 -3.54 5.05 -8.04
CA TYR A 104 -3.23 5.26 -9.44
C TYR A 104 -3.52 4.03 -10.28
N GLN A 105 -4.39 4.22 -11.28
CA GLN A 105 -4.61 3.27 -12.36
C GLN A 105 -5.05 4.02 -13.61
N PHE A 106 -4.27 3.90 -14.68
CA PHE A 106 -4.61 4.43 -16.00
C PHE A 106 -5.18 3.32 -16.89
N GLY A 107 -4.34 2.33 -17.22
CA GLY A 107 -4.64 1.20 -18.09
C GLY A 107 -5.41 0.06 -17.41
N LYS A 108 -5.75 -0.97 -18.20
CA LYS A 108 -6.39 -2.21 -17.70
C LYS A 108 -6.13 -3.38 -18.65
N GLY A 109 -5.93 -4.59 -18.11
CA GLY A 109 -5.77 -5.82 -18.89
C GLY A 109 -4.64 -5.74 -19.91
N ALA A 110 -4.94 -5.74 -21.21
CA ALA A 110 -3.93 -5.66 -22.28
C ALA A 110 -3.02 -4.41 -22.15
N THR A 111 -3.54 -3.32 -21.62
CA THR A 111 -2.84 -2.05 -21.44
C THR A 111 -2.48 -1.76 -19.98
N ALA A 112 -2.45 -2.77 -19.11
CA ALA A 112 -2.13 -2.58 -17.70
C ALA A 112 -0.79 -1.85 -17.51
N ASP A 113 -0.77 -0.89 -16.58
CA ASP A 113 0.32 0.08 -16.41
C ASP A 113 1.69 -0.60 -16.18
N TRP A 114 1.69 -1.69 -15.43
CA TRP A 114 2.88 -2.46 -15.06
C TRP A 114 3.55 -3.19 -16.24
N LYS A 115 2.87 -3.37 -17.38
CA LYS A 115 3.42 -4.09 -18.54
C LYS A 115 4.59 -3.38 -19.21
N GLY A 116 4.76 -2.08 -18.99
CA GLY A 116 5.91 -1.34 -19.49
C GLY A 116 7.13 -1.34 -18.55
N GLY A 117 7.08 -2.08 -17.44
CA GLY A 117 8.19 -2.22 -16.49
C GLY A 117 8.65 -0.88 -15.91
N LEU A 118 9.97 -0.75 -15.68
CA LEU A 118 10.60 0.38 -15.01
C LEU A 118 10.20 1.75 -15.57
N GLU A 119 10.31 1.92 -16.89
CA GLU A 119 10.06 3.21 -17.52
C GLU A 119 8.57 3.58 -17.52
N ALA A 120 7.67 2.59 -17.56
CA ALA A 120 6.26 2.86 -17.30
C ALA A 120 6.02 3.26 -15.84
N GLY A 121 6.68 2.60 -14.89
CA GLY A 121 6.62 2.94 -13.47
C GLY A 121 6.96 4.40 -13.21
N LYS A 122 8.08 4.88 -13.75
CA LYS A 122 8.46 6.30 -13.65
C LYS A 122 7.41 7.24 -14.21
N ARG A 123 6.96 7.00 -15.46
CA ARG A 123 5.97 7.87 -16.13
C ARG A 123 4.64 7.92 -15.37
N HIS A 124 4.16 6.77 -14.89
CA HIS A 124 2.90 6.69 -14.16
C HIS A 124 3.03 7.32 -12.77
N ALA A 125 4.15 7.12 -12.07
CA ALA A 125 4.42 7.76 -10.79
C ALA A 125 4.55 9.29 -10.91
N ASP A 126 5.28 9.79 -11.92
CA ASP A 126 5.41 11.22 -12.19
C ASP A 126 4.02 11.84 -12.44
N ARG A 127 3.20 11.20 -13.29
CA ARG A 127 1.86 11.69 -13.59
C ARG A 127 0.93 11.61 -12.38
N GLY A 128 1.04 10.53 -11.60
CA GLY A 128 0.27 10.35 -10.37
C GLY A 128 0.61 11.40 -9.32
N LEU A 129 1.89 11.67 -9.11
CA LEU A 129 2.36 12.71 -8.18
C LEU A 129 1.91 14.11 -8.62
N GLN A 130 1.96 14.39 -9.92
CA GLN A 130 1.44 15.64 -10.46
C GLN A 130 -0.05 15.81 -10.14
N LEU A 131 -0.88 14.81 -10.48
CA LEU A 131 -2.32 14.87 -10.24
C LEU A 131 -2.68 14.89 -8.75
N HIS A 132 -1.92 14.17 -7.92
CA HIS A 132 -2.03 14.21 -6.47
C HIS A 132 -1.83 15.64 -5.94
N ARG A 133 -0.76 16.31 -6.35
CA ARG A 133 -0.48 17.71 -5.95
C ARG A 133 -1.49 18.70 -6.53
N GLU A 134 -1.92 18.53 -7.78
CA GLU A 134 -2.97 19.36 -8.39
C GLU A 134 -4.30 19.26 -7.65
N ALA A 135 -4.60 18.13 -7.02
CA ALA A 135 -5.76 17.94 -6.17
C ALA A 135 -5.56 18.43 -4.72
N GLY A 136 -4.39 18.96 -4.37
CA GLY A 136 -4.07 19.44 -3.03
C GLY A 136 -3.53 18.37 -2.08
N GLY A 137 -3.06 17.23 -2.60
CA GLY A 137 -2.51 16.14 -1.81
C GLY A 137 -1.20 16.54 -1.09
N PRO A 138 -1.04 16.17 0.19
CA PRO A 138 0.15 16.49 0.97
C PRO A 138 1.34 15.63 0.56
N ASP A 139 2.56 16.17 0.65
CA ASP A 139 3.75 15.32 0.52
C ASP A 139 3.86 14.35 1.72
N GLY A 140 4.56 13.22 1.53
CA GLY A 140 4.81 12.24 2.59
C GLY A 140 3.67 11.28 2.90
N VAL A 141 2.63 11.24 2.06
CA VAL A 141 1.58 10.21 2.08
C VAL A 141 1.67 9.35 0.81
N PRO A 142 1.22 8.09 0.85
CA PRO A 142 1.40 7.20 -0.28
C PRO A 142 0.43 7.43 -1.43
N ILE A 143 0.88 7.02 -2.62
CA ILE A 143 0.01 6.76 -3.77
C ILE A 143 0.01 5.24 -4.00
N TYR A 144 -1.17 4.62 -3.97
CA TYR A 144 -1.32 3.19 -4.23
C TYR A 144 -1.30 2.92 -5.74
N ALA A 145 -0.17 2.45 -6.26
CA ALA A 145 -0.03 2.00 -7.64
C ALA A 145 -0.78 0.67 -7.86
N SER A 146 -1.65 0.63 -8.87
CA SER A 146 -2.50 -0.54 -9.11
C SER A 146 -1.85 -1.62 -9.96
N ILE A 147 -1.85 -2.83 -9.43
CA ILE A 147 -1.68 -4.09 -10.15
C ILE A 147 -3.07 -4.74 -10.23
N ASP A 148 -3.95 -4.20 -11.08
CA ASP A 148 -5.34 -4.67 -11.28
C ASP A 148 -5.41 -5.97 -12.12
N ASP A 149 -4.65 -6.98 -11.70
CA ASP A 149 -4.45 -8.25 -12.39
C ASP A 149 -4.23 -9.40 -11.38
N ASN A 150 -4.28 -10.64 -11.86
CA ASN A 150 -3.80 -11.82 -11.14
C ASN A 150 -2.51 -12.35 -11.77
N PRO A 151 -1.36 -11.70 -11.51
CA PRO A 151 -0.10 -12.01 -12.19
C PRO A 151 0.52 -13.32 -11.69
N THR A 152 1.37 -13.92 -12.52
CA THR A 152 2.25 -15.01 -12.10
C THR A 152 3.48 -14.47 -11.37
N PRO A 153 4.23 -15.30 -10.61
CA PRO A 153 5.53 -14.89 -10.06
C PRO A 153 6.54 -14.45 -11.13
N VAL A 154 6.42 -14.95 -12.36
CA VAL A 154 7.26 -14.53 -13.50
C VAL A 154 6.89 -13.13 -13.95
N ASP A 155 5.59 -12.83 -14.11
CA ASP A 155 5.13 -11.46 -14.39
C ASP A 155 5.59 -10.49 -13.30
N PHE A 156 5.54 -10.94 -12.04
CA PHE A 156 6.05 -10.16 -10.93
C PHE A 156 7.54 -9.84 -11.10
N ALA A 157 8.38 -10.86 -11.22
CA ALA A 157 9.83 -10.68 -11.27
C ALA A 157 10.29 -9.89 -12.50
N THR A 158 9.61 -10.05 -13.64
CA THR A 158 10.06 -9.49 -14.92
C THR A 158 9.45 -8.14 -15.28
N LEU A 159 8.26 -7.83 -14.76
CA LEU A 159 7.52 -6.62 -15.14
C LEU A 159 7.09 -5.78 -13.93
N ILE A 160 6.41 -6.39 -12.94
CA ILE A 160 5.85 -5.63 -11.81
C ILE A 160 6.93 -5.12 -10.87
N ALA A 161 7.94 -5.94 -10.52
CA ALA A 161 9.03 -5.50 -9.66
C ALA A 161 9.81 -4.32 -10.28
N PRO A 162 10.22 -4.36 -11.56
CA PRO A 162 10.76 -3.18 -12.23
C PRO A 162 9.81 -1.99 -12.25
N TYR A 163 8.51 -2.21 -12.50
CA TYR A 163 7.50 -1.15 -12.46
C TYR A 163 7.42 -0.45 -11.09
N LEU A 164 7.39 -1.21 -10.00
CA LEU A 164 7.38 -0.68 -8.64
C LEU A 164 8.71 -0.02 -8.25
N GLU A 165 9.86 -0.48 -8.76
CA GLU A 165 11.12 0.27 -8.65
C GLU A 165 11.05 1.62 -9.37
N GLY A 166 10.32 1.70 -10.48
CA GLY A 166 10.04 2.96 -11.17
C GLY A 166 9.27 3.94 -10.28
N TRP A 167 8.21 3.46 -9.64
CA TRP A 167 7.44 4.22 -8.64
C TRP A 167 8.31 4.69 -7.47
N LYS A 168 9.09 3.78 -6.90
CA LYS A 168 10.02 4.07 -5.80
C LYS A 168 11.06 5.11 -6.16
N SER A 169 11.56 5.13 -7.40
CA SER A 169 12.53 6.13 -7.86
C SER A 169 11.98 7.56 -7.92
N VAL A 170 10.65 7.71 -7.99
CA VAL A 170 9.97 9.01 -8.05
C VAL A 170 9.46 9.42 -6.67
N LEU A 171 8.80 8.52 -5.94
CA LEU A 171 8.12 8.85 -4.69
C LEU A 171 8.95 8.62 -3.42
N GLY A 172 10.02 7.82 -3.50
CA GLY A 172 10.60 7.16 -2.32
C GLY A 172 9.77 5.95 -1.90
N ASN A 173 10.43 4.89 -1.40
CA ASN A 173 9.74 3.63 -1.11
C ASN A 173 8.69 3.78 0.00
N GLU A 174 8.92 4.69 0.93
CA GLU A 174 8.03 5.06 2.02
C GLU A 174 6.69 5.63 1.55
N ASN A 175 6.60 6.13 0.32
CA ASN A 175 5.39 6.72 -0.26
C ASN A 175 4.79 5.84 -1.39
N VAL A 176 5.33 4.64 -1.63
CA VAL A 176 4.76 3.71 -2.61
C VAL A 176 3.75 2.80 -1.91
N GLY A 177 2.48 2.95 -2.29
CA GLY A 177 1.46 1.96 -2.00
C GLY A 177 1.30 0.98 -3.17
N VAL A 178 0.85 -0.24 -2.89
CA VAL A 178 0.60 -1.27 -3.91
C VAL A 178 -0.82 -1.80 -3.74
N TYR A 179 -1.66 -1.58 -4.74
CA TYR A 179 -2.94 -2.28 -4.86
C TYR A 179 -2.74 -3.59 -5.62
N ALA A 180 -2.92 -4.73 -4.95
CA ALA A 180 -2.69 -6.04 -5.56
C ALA A 180 -3.36 -7.18 -4.77
N ASN A 181 -3.35 -8.39 -5.31
CA ASN A 181 -3.77 -9.57 -4.56
C ASN A 181 -2.75 -9.98 -3.49
N ALA A 182 -3.16 -10.83 -2.55
CA ALA A 182 -2.32 -11.24 -1.43
C ALA A 182 -0.98 -11.90 -1.86
N PRO A 183 -0.92 -12.79 -2.86
CA PRO A 183 0.35 -13.33 -3.34
C PRO A 183 1.30 -12.25 -3.87
N THR A 184 0.79 -11.26 -4.62
CA THR A 184 1.60 -10.16 -5.15
C THR A 184 2.08 -9.22 -4.05
N ILE A 185 1.24 -8.94 -3.05
CA ILE A 185 1.64 -8.20 -1.85
C ILE A 185 2.79 -8.90 -1.14
N GLU A 186 2.72 -10.22 -0.95
CA GLU A 186 3.82 -10.94 -0.28
C GLU A 186 5.12 -10.88 -1.09
N LEU A 187 5.05 -11.01 -2.42
CA LEU A 187 6.22 -10.84 -3.28
C LEU A 187 6.81 -9.42 -3.20
N ALA A 188 5.96 -8.39 -3.23
CA ALA A 188 6.38 -6.99 -3.08
C ALA A 188 7.05 -6.74 -1.74
N LYS A 189 6.45 -7.24 -0.64
CA LYS A 189 7.00 -7.15 0.71
C LYS A 189 8.36 -7.84 0.84
N VAL A 190 8.49 -9.07 0.33
CA VAL A 190 9.76 -9.83 0.36
C VAL A 190 10.84 -9.11 -0.47
N ALA A 191 10.47 -8.48 -1.58
CA ALA A 191 11.38 -7.71 -2.42
C ALA A 191 11.71 -6.31 -1.85
N GLY A 192 11.06 -5.88 -0.76
CA GLY A 192 11.21 -4.52 -0.22
C GLY A 192 10.66 -3.43 -1.14
N LEU A 193 9.57 -3.74 -1.86
CA LEU A 193 8.89 -2.85 -2.79
C LEU A 193 7.55 -2.40 -2.22
N GLY A 194 7.38 -1.08 -2.11
CA GLY A 194 6.25 -0.47 -1.43
C GLY A 194 6.38 -0.52 0.08
N SER A 195 5.63 0.36 0.73
CA SER A 195 5.49 0.42 2.19
C SER A 195 4.03 0.36 2.65
N TRP A 196 3.09 0.38 1.71
CA TRP A 196 1.65 0.37 1.96
C TRP A 196 0.97 -0.61 1.01
N TYR A 197 -0.04 -1.33 1.50
CA TYR A 197 -0.67 -2.41 0.73
C TYR A 197 -2.18 -2.35 0.78
N TRP A 198 -2.81 -2.32 -0.38
CA TRP A 198 -4.26 -2.37 -0.56
C TRP A 198 -4.62 -3.68 -1.27
N GLN A 199 -5.23 -4.61 -0.54
CA GLN A 199 -5.52 -5.94 -1.05
C GLN A 199 -6.78 -5.96 -1.93
N HIS A 200 -6.73 -6.65 -3.07
CA HIS A 200 -7.93 -7.14 -3.78
C HIS A 200 -8.06 -8.67 -3.75
N ASN A 201 -9.22 -9.16 -4.15
CA ASN A 201 -9.56 -10.59 -4.01
C ASN A 201 -9.26 -11.46 -5.25
N TRP A 202 -9.01 -10.87 -6.42
CA TRP A 202 -8.66 -11.66 -7.61
C TRP A 202 -7.30 -12.38 -7.46
N GLY A 203 -7.34 -13.70 -7.23
CA GLY A 203 -6.15 -14.52 -6.97
C GLY A 203 -5.80 -14.67 -5.48
N THR A 204 -6.54 -14.02 -4.59
CA THR A 204 -6.41 -14.19 -3.14
C THR A 204 -7.25 -15.38 -2.69
N PRO A 205 -6.75 -16.29 -1.82
CA PRO A 205 -7.56 -17.35 -1.24
C PRO A 205 -8.81 -16.81 -0.54
N LYS A 206 -9.95 -17.49 -0.67
CA LYS A 206 -11.22 -17.02 -0.11
C LYS A 206 -11.11 -16.77 1.40
N GLY A 207 -11.47 -15.57 1.83
CA GLY A 207 -11.46 -15.16 3.24
C GLY A 207 -10.07 -14.80 3.78
N PHE A 208 -9.02 -14.86 2.97
CA PHE A 208 -7.67 -14.49 3.41
C PHE A 208 -7.47 -12.97 3.36
N VAL A 209 -6.93 -12.42 4.45
CA VAL A 209 -6.47 -11.03 4.53
C VAL A 209 -4.98 -11.07 4.83
N HIS A 210 -4.19 -10.44 3.95
CA HIS A 210 -2.75 -10.39 4.09
C HIS A 210 -2.39 -9.54 5.33
N PRO A 211 -1.53 -10.03 6.24
CA PRO A 211 -1.26 -9.34 7.52
C PRO A 211 -0.56 -7.99 7.37
N ALA A 212 0.06 -7.73 6.20
CA ALA A 212 0.66 -6.43 5.87
C ALA A 212 -0.31 -5.45 5.17
N ALA A 213 -1.54 -5.87 4.84
CA ALA A 213 -2.49 -5.00 4.17
C ALA A 213 -2.98 -3.88 5.10
N ASN A 214 -2.92 -2.63 4.61
CA ASN A 214 -3.50 -1.46 5.26
C ASN A 214 -4.99 -1.32 4.92
N LEU A 215 -5.35 -1.71 3.69
CA LEU A 215 -6.69 -1.61 3.11
C LEU A 215 -7.06 -2.94 2.42
N HIS A 216 -8.35 -3.25 2.31
CA HIS A 216 -8.82 -4.45 1.60
C HIS A 216 -10.14 -4.20 0.88
N GLN A 217 -10.15 -4.33 -0.45
CA GLN A 217 -11.36 -4.28 -1.27
C GLN A 217 -12.19 -5.55 -1.07
N VAL A 218 -13.42 -5.38 -0.59
CA VAL A 218 -14.30 -6.49 -0.17
C VAL A 218 -15.58 -6.61 -1.00
N GLU A 219 -16.01 -5.55 -1.66
CA GLU A 219 -17.22 -5.48 -2.49
C GLU A 219 -16.90 -4.68 -3.75
N ILE A 220 -17.29 -5.18 -4.92
CA ILE A 220 -16.99 -4.58 -6.23
C ILE A 220 -18.29 -4.45 -7.02
N ASP A 221 -18.62 -3.23 -7.46
CA ASP A 221 -19.76 -2.89 -8.33
C ASP A 221 -21.13 -3.46 -7.90
N ASP A 222 -21.33 -3.70 -6.59
CA ASP A 222 -22.58 -4.22 -6.01
C ASP A 222 -23.37 -3.15 -5.24
N ARG A 223 -22.84 -1.92 -5.20
CA ARG A 223 -23.42 -0.79 -4.46
C ARG A 223 -23.43 0.47 -5.29
N THR A 224 -24.42 1.30 -5.00
CA THR A 224 -24.48 2.67 -5.50
C THR A 224 -24.59 3.66 -4.35
N VAL A 225 -23.90 4.79 -4.46
CA VAL A 225 -24.02 5.95 -3.57
C VAL A 225 -24.22 7.16 -4.47
N ASP A 226 -25.30 7.91 -4.23
CA ASP A 226 -25.68 9.06 -5.07
C ASP A 226 -25.77 8.71 -6.57
N GLY A 227 -26.30 7.51 -6.87
CA GLY A 227 -26.43 7.01 -8.24
C GLY A 227 -25.13 6.60 -8.93
N VAL A 228 -23.99 6.63 -8.24
CA VAL A 228 -22.68 6.21 -8.77
C VAL A 228 -22.34 4.82 -8.25
N GLY A 229 -21.91 3.92 -9.13
CA GLY A 229 -21.37 2.61 -8.75
C GLY A 229 -20.06 2.75 -7.96
N VAL A 230 -19.96 2.06 -6.83
CA VAL A 230 -18.83 2.16 -5.91
C VAL A 230 -18.36 0.78 -5.47
N ASP A 231 -17.06 0.69 -5.20
CA ASP A 231 -16.42 -0.44 -4.54
C ASP A 231 -16.21 -0.10 -3.05
N VAL A 232 -16.27 -1.12 -2.18
CA VAL A 232 -16.13 -0.96 -0.73
C VAL A 232 -14.83 -1.57 -0.24
N ASN A 233 -14.11 -0.79 0.57
CA ASN A 233 -12.81 -1.13 1.08
C ASN A 233 -12.78 -1.05 2.61
N ASN A 234 -12.31 -2.10 3.27
CA ASN A 234 -12.07 -2.10 4.70
C ASN A 234 -10.76 -1.39 5.06
N ILE A 235 -10.78 -0.60 6.13
CA ILE A 235 -9.58 -0.06 6.77
C ILE A 235 -9.07 -1.07 7.80
N LEU A 236 -7.84 -1.54 7.63
CA LEU A 236 -7.25 -2.60 8.45
C LEU A 236 -6.20 -2.10 9.46
N THR A 237 -5.69 -0.89 9.26
CA THR A 237 -4.64 -0.28 10.10
C THR A 237 -4.98 1.18 10.38
N ALA A 238 -4.50 1.72 11.51
CA ALA A 238 -4.81 3.12 11.89
C ALA A 238 -4.15 4.16 10.97
N GLN A 239 -2.99 3.81 10.40
CA GLN A 239 -2.31 4.57 9.37
C GLN A 239 -2.43 3.78 8.07
N TYR A 240 -3.16 4.31 7.11
CA TYR A 240 -3.48 3.65 5.85
C TYR A 240 -3.23 4.55 4.63
N GLY A 241 -2.56 5.68 4.84
CA GLY A 241 -2.24 6.64 3.77
C GLY A 241 -3.28 7.73 3.57
N GLN A 242 -4.06 8.02 4.61
CA GLN A 242 -4.99 9.15 4.64
C GLN A 242 -4.26 10.50 4.53
N TRP A 243 -4.89 11.45 3.85
CA TRP A 243 -4.51 12.87 3.83
C TRP A 243 -4.92 13.60 5.11
#